data_AF-A0A959BWB3-F1
#
_entry.id   AF-A0A959BWB3-F1
#
_cell.length_a   1.000
_cell.length_b   1.000
_cell.length_c   1.000
_cell.angle_alpha   90.00
_cell.angle_beta   90.00
_cell.angle_gamma   90.00
#
_symmetry.space_group_name_H-M   'P 1'
#
loop_
_entity.id
_entity.type
_entity.pdbx_description
1 polymer ?
#
loop_
_entity_poly.entity_id
_entity_poly.type
_entity_poly.pdbx_seq_one_letter_code
_entity_poly.pdbx_strand_id
1 'polypeptide(L)'
;LVGSGQLLPRLGTLRFTSLAMTTACLAVLAHHGILYHWRLFHFPMAVYGLALLMAVAATVIPSFLISEGIRAIGSGNASIVGSIGPISTIVLAYFFLGEKLGWLQWLGTALVIVGVLLTTLSKRPSGQNR
;
A
#
# COMPACT_ATOMS: atom_id res chain seq x y z
N LEU A 1 8.53 -3.71 -0.27
CA LEU A 1 9.24 -4.00 -1.55
C LEU A 1 10.67 -4.52 -1.35
N VAL A 2 11.29 -4.36 -0.17
CA VAL A 2 12.52 -5.09 0.20
C VAL A 2 12.18 -6.59 0.34
N GLY A 3 12.87 -7.46 -0.39
CA GLY A 3 12.70 -8.93 -0.35
C GLY A 3 11.71 -9.53 -1.35
N SER A 4 10.69 -8.78 -1.81
CA SER A 4 9.72 -9.28 -2.79
C SER A 4 10.38 -9.68 -4.11
N GLY A 5 11.40 -8.94 -4.56
CA GLY A 5 12.11 -9.24 -5.81
C GLY A 5 12.81 -10.61 -5.85
N GLN A 6 13.16 -11.19 -4.70
CA GLN A 6 13.83 -12.51 -4.62
C GLN A 6 12.84 -13.67 -4.41
N LEU A 7 11.68 -13.42 -3.81
CA LEU A 7 10.64 -14.43 -3.54
C LEU A 7 9.62 -14.55 -4.68
N LEU A 8 9.38 -13.46 -5.42
CA LEU A 8 8.46 -13.41 -6.57
C LEU A 8 8.75 -14.47 -7.66
N PRO A 9 10.01 -14.75 -8.04
CA PRO A 9 10.30 -15.76 -9.05
C PRO A 9 10.02 -17.20 -8.59
N ARG A 10 10.00 -17.47 -7.28
CA ARG A 10 9.90 -18.83 -6.72
C ARG A 10 8.50 -19.25 -6.32
N LEU A 11 7.66 -18.30 -5.89
CA LEU A 11 6.32 -18.59 -5.37
C LEU A 11 5.20 -18.11 -6.29
N GLY A 12 5.51 -17.22 -7.25
CA GLY A 12 4.50 -16.51 -8.03
C GLY A 12 3.84 -15.40 -7.20
N THR A 13 3.65 -14.24 -7.83
CA THR A 13 3.13 -13.02 -7.20
C THR A 13 1.80 -13.25 -6.47
N LEU A 14 0.94 -14.09 -7.05
CA LEU A 14 -0.39 -14.37 -6.53
C LEU A 14 -0.39 -15.14 -5.20
N ARG A 15 0.48 -16.16 -5.06
CA ARG A 15 0.57 -16.97 -3.84
C ARG A 15 1.17 -16.19 -2.69
N PHE A 16 2.15 -15.33 -3.00
CA PHE A 16 2.74 -14.42 -2.01
C PHE A 16 1.71 -13.45 -1.44
N THR A 17 0.89 -12.81 -2.29
CA THR A 17 -0.18 -11.91 -1.82
C THR A 17 -1.21 -12.63 -0.98
N SER A 18 -1.63 -13.83 -1.39
CA SER A 18 -2.56 -14.65 -0.60
C SER A 18 -2.00 -15.00 0.77
N LEU A 19 -0.74 -15.43 0.86
CA LEU A 19 -0.11 -15.78 2.13
C LEU A 19 0.08 -14.56 3.04
N ALA A 20 0.46 -13.42 2.46
CA ALA A 20 0.59 -12.17 3.22
C ALA A 20 -0.77 -11.73 3.80
N MET A 21 -1.84 -11.81 3.00
CA MET A 21 -3.20 -11.46 3.43
C MET A 21 -3.72 -12.40 4.53
N THR A 22 -3.49 -13.71 4.42
CA THR A 22 -3.90 -14.67 5.46
C THR A 22 -3.11 -14.47 6.75
N THR A 23 -1.81 -14.24 6.66
CA THR A 23 -0.95 -13.97 7.83
C THR A 23 -1.38 -12.68 8.53
N ALA A 24 -1.66 -11.62 7.77
CA ALA A 24 -2.17 -10.37 8.32
C ALA A 24 -3.54 -10.54 9.01
N CYS A 25 -4.45 -11.30 8.39
CA CYS A 25 -5.77 -11.61 8.96
C CYS A 25 -5.64 -12.33 10.32
N LEU A 26 -4.80 -13.36 10.39
CA LEU A 26 -4.56 -14.10 11.64
C LEU A 26 -3.96 -13.21 12.74
N ALA A 27 -3.00 -12.35 12.39
CA ALA A 27 -2.40 -11.41 13.34
C ALA A 27 -3.43 -10.41 13.90
N VAL A 28 -4.31 -9.87 13.05
CA VAL A 28 -5.37 -8.94 13.47
C VAL A 28 -6.39 -9.62 14.37
N LEU A 29 -6.81 -10.85 14.03
CA LEU A 29 -7.73 -11.64 14.86
C LEU A 29 -7.13 -11.96 16.23
N ALA A 30 -5.85 -12.35 16.28
CA ALA A 30 -5.14 -12.61 17.53
C ALA A 30 -5.03 -11.34 18.38
N HIS A 31 -4.66 -10.21 17.79
CA HIS A 31 -4.56 -8.93 18.48
C HIS A 31 -5.91 -8.50 19.09
N HIS A 32 -6.99 -8.64 18.34
CA HIS A 32 -8.32 -8.27 18.83
C HIS A 32 -8.85 -9.25 19.90
N GLY A 33 -8.56 -10.54 19.76
CA GLY A 33 -8.90 -11.55 20.76
C GLY A 33 -8.21 -11.30 22.11
N ILE A 34 -6.95 -10.85 22.08
CA ILE A 34 -6.15 -10.62 23.30
C ILE A 34 -6.49 -9.29 23.97
N LEU A 35 -6.70 -8.20 23.21
CA LEU A 35 -6.83 -6.86 23.79
C LEU A 35 -8.28 -6.38 23.94
N TYR A 36 -9.21 -6.88 23.12
CA TYR A 36 -10.57 -6.33 23.02
C TYR A 36 -11.68 -7.34 23.36
N HIS A 37 -11.33 -8.53 23.87
CA HIS A 37 -12.27 -9.53 24.39
C HIS A 37 -13.44 -9.84 23.41
N TRP A 38 -13.14 -9.98 22.11
CA TRP A 38 -14.12 -10.33 21.07
C TRP A 38 -15.31 -9.37 20.90
N ARG A 39 -15.17 -8.08 21.28
CA ARG A 39 -16.19 -7.05 21.03
C ARG A 39 -16.49 -6.77 19.55
N LEU A 40 -15.84 -7.46 18.62
CA LEU A 40 -16.12 -7.50 17.18
C LEU A 40 -17.59 -7.70 16.82
N PHE A 41 -18.39 -8.38 17.66
CA PHE A 41 -19.77 -8.78 17.32
C PHE A 41 -20.86 -7.80 17.78
N HIS A 42 -20.51 -6.73 18.49
CA HIS A 42 -21.48 -5.78 19.04
C HIS A 42 -21.64 -4.51 18.20
N PHE A 43 -21.08 -4.46 16.99
CA PHE A 43 -21.19 -3.28 16.13
C PHE A 43 -22.51 -3.27 15.35
N PRO A 44 -23.06 -2.07 15.04
CA PRO A 44 -24.26 -1.96 14.21
C PRO A 44 -24.01 -2.49 12.78
N MET A 45 -25.02 -3.09 12.15
CA MET A 45 -24.85 -3.79 10.85
C MET A 45 -24.25 -2.93 9.73
N ALA A 46 -24.49 -1.62 9.76
CA ALA A 46 -23.88 -0.68 8.81
C ALA A 46 -22.34 -0.69 8.84
N VAL A 47 -21.73 -0.92 10.01
CA VAL A 47 -20.28 -0.96 10.18
C VAL A 47 -19.68 -2.18 9.49
N TYR A 48 -20.33 -3.35 9.56
CA TYR A 48 -19.86 -4.53 8.83
C TYR A 48 -19.94 -4.33 7.32
N GLY A 49 -21.00 -3.68 6.82
CA GLY A 49 -21.13 -3.36 5.40
C GLY A 49 -20.03 -2.43 4.90
N LEU A 50 -19.77 -1.34 5.63
CA LEU A 50 -18.68 -0.40 5.31
C LEU A 50 -17.30 -1.05 5.44
N ALA A 51 -17.09 -1.88 6.47
CA ALA A 51 -15.84 -2.60 6.67
C ALA A 51 -15.58 -3.60 5.53
N LEU A 52 -16.60 -4.35 5.10
CA LEU A 52 -16.49 -5.25 3.95
C LEU A 52 -16.17 -4.48 2.67
N LEU A 53 -16.86 -3.36 2.43
CA LEU A 53 -16.62 -2.51 1.27
C LEU A 53 -15.19 -1.98 1.25
N MET A 54 -14.71 -1.43 2.37
CA MET A 54 -13.34 -0.93 2.50
C MET A 54 -12.31 -2.05 2.34
N ALA A 55 -12.55 -3.22 2.95
CA ALA A 55 -11.66 -4.36 2.83
C ALA A 55 -11.52 -4.78 1.36
N VAL A 56 -12.62 -4.94 0.64
CA VAL A 56 -12.56 -5.39 -0.76
C VAL A 56 -12.02 -4.28 -1.68
N ALA A 57 -12.62 -3.09 -1.63
CA ALA A 57 -12.33 -2.01 -2.56
C ALA A 57 -10.98 -1.34 -2.33
N ALA A 58 -10.55 -1.18 -1.07
CA ALA A 58 -9.32 -0.48 -0.74
C ALA A 58 -8.14 -1.41 -0.39
N THR A 59 -8.37 -2.71 -0.15
CA THR A 59 -7.26 -3.64 0.17
C THR A 59 -7.15 -4.80 -0.80
N VAL A 60 -8.19 -5.63 -0.96
CA VAL A 60 -8.11 -6.84 -1.80
C VAL A 60 -7.85 -6.47 -3.26
N ILE A 61 -8.74 -5.69 -3.87
CA ILE A 61 -8.63 -5.33 -5.29
C ILE A 61 -7.28 -4.63 -5.57
N PRO A 62 -6.89 -3.56 -4.85
CA PRO A 62 -5.62 -2.88 -5.11
C PRO A 62 -4.40 -3.78 -4.91
N SER A 63 -4.42 -4.68 -3.91
CA SER A 63 -3.29 -5.59 -3.66
C SER A 63 -3.06 -6.55 -4.83
N PHE A 64 -4.14 -7.11 -5.40
CA PHE A 64 -4.05 -7.96 -6.58
C PHE A 64 -3.60 -7.17 -7.82
N LEU A 65 -4.13 -5.95 -8.01
CA LEU A 65 -3.73 -5.07 -9.12
C LEU A 65 -2.24 -4.70 -9.05
N ILE A 66 -1.73 -4.35 -7.88
CA ILE A 66 -0.30 -4.06 -7.66
C ILE A 66 0.54 -5.29 -7.97
N SER A 67 0.10 -6.47 -7.53
CA SER A 67 0.78 -7.73 -7.80
C SER A 67 0.85 -8.06 -9.29
N GLU A 68 -0.26 -7.96 -10.02
CA GLU A 68 -0.25 -8.14 -11.48
C GLU A 68 0.55 -7.03 -12.18
N GLY A 69 0.50 -5.79 -11.70
CA GLY A 69 1.32 -4.69 -12.21
C GLY A 69 2.82 -5.00 -12.06
N ILE A 70 3.26 -5.48 -10.89
CA ILE A 70 4.65 -5.93 -10.68
C ILE A 70 5.00 -7.07 -11.63
N ARG A 71 4.09 -8.01 -11.88
CA ARG A 71 4.30 -9.12 -12.83
C ARG A 71 4.43 -8.61 -14.28
N ALA A 72 3.71 -7.55 -14.64
CA ALA A 72 3.71 -6.98 -15.99
C ALA A 72 4.93 -6.08 -16.28
N ILE A 73 5.29 -5.16 -15.37
CA ILE A 73 6.35 -4.15 -15.60
C ILE A 73 7.63 -4.37 -14.78
N GLY A 74 7.66 -5.41 -13.94
CA GLY A 74 8.76 -5.71 -13.05
C GLY A 74 8.78 -4.86 -11.77
N SER A 75 9.36 -5.41 -10.71
CA SER A 75 9.43 -4.76 -9.37
C SER A 75 10.13 -3.41 -9.39
N GLY A 76 11.13 -3.24 -10.28
CA GLY A 76 11.88 -2.02 -10.43
C GLY A 76 11.04 -0.83 -10.93
N ASN A 77 10.24 -1.04 -11.97
CA ASN A 77 9.39 0.02 -12.54
C ASN A 77 8.13 0.22 -11.69
N ALA A 78 7.56 -0.86 -11.15
CA ALA A 78 6.45 -0.78 -10.20
C ALA A 78 6.80 0.05 -8.96
N SER A 79 8.04 -0.02 -8.48
CA SER A 79 8.49 0.84 -7.37
C SER A 79 8.52 2.32 -7.73
N ILE A 80 8.89 2.67 -8.97
CA ILE A 80 8.91 4.08 -9.42
C ILE A 80 7.48 4.62 -9.53
N VAL A 81 6.58 3.84 -10.13
CA VAL A 81 5.15 4.17 -10.22
C VAL A 81 4.55 4.29 -8.81
N GLY A 82 4.90 3.38 -7.90
CA GLY A 82 4.47 3.41 -6.51
C GLY A 82 4.91 4.67 -5.75
N SER A 83 6.07 5.24 -6.08
CA SER A 83 6.55 6.49 -5.49
C SER A 83 5.71 7.72 -5.87
N ILE A 84 4.87 7.64 -6.91
CA ILE A 84 3.89 8.70 -7.25
C ILE A 84 2.70 8.67 -6.28
N GLY A 85 2.43 7.52 -5.65
CA GLY A 85 1.31 7.31 -4.73
C GLY A 85 1.17 8.41 -3.66
N PRO A 86 2.21 8.72 -2.87
CA PRO A 86 2.15 9.78 -1.86
C PRO A 86 1.75 11.15 -2.42
N ILE A 87 2.24 11.51 -3.60
CA ILE A 87 1.92 12.79 -4.24
C ILE A 87 0.44 12.81 -4.66
N SER A 88 -0.03 11.74 -5.29
CA SER A 88 -1.44 11.59 -5.66
C SER A 88 -2.36 11.65 -4.44
N THR A 89 -1.99 11.02 -3.32
CA THR A 89 -2.75 11.08 -2.07
C THR A 89 -2.84 12.51 -1.53
N ILE A 90 -1.77 13.30 -1.58
CA ILE A 90 -1.77 14.70 -1.12
C ILE A 90 -2.70 15.56 -2.00
N VAL A 91 -2.64 15.39 -3.32
CA VAL A 91 -3.53 16.08 -4.25
C VAL A 91 -4.99 15.73 -3.97
N LEU A 92 -5.28 14.45 -3.76
CA LEU A 92 -6.63 13.98 -3.45
C LEU A 92 -7.12 14.50 -2.09
N ALA A 93 -6.25 14.57 -1.08
CA ALA A 93 -6.61 15.15 0.22
C ALA A 93 -7.00 16.63 0.10
N TYR A 94 -6.26 17.41 -0.70
CA TYR A 94 -6.59 18.82 -0.92
C TYR A 94 -7.89 19.02 -1.69
N PHE A 95 -8.06 18.33 -2.83
CA PHE A 95 -9.22 18.53 -3.73
C PHE A 95 -10.49 17.82 -3.26
N PHE A 96 -10.37 16.58 -2.80
CA PHE A 96 -11.51 15.71 -2.47
C PHE A 96 -11.94 15.84 -1.01
N LEU A 97 -10.97 15.96 -0.09
CA LEU A 97 -11.25 16.08 1.34
C LEU A 97 -11.44 17.54 1.79
N GLY A 98 -10.99 18.50 0.97
CA GLY A 98 -11.12 19.93 1.25
C GLY A 98 -10.21 20.42 2.38
N GLU A 99 -9.17 19.65 2.74
CA GLU A 99 -8.27 20.03 3.82
C GLU A 99 -7.42 21.24 3.43
N LYS A 100 -7.49 22.30 4.26
CA LYS A 100 -6.60 23.45 4.12
C LYS A 100 -5.22 23.07 4.63
N LEU A 101 -4.29 22.87 3.69
CA LEU A 101 -2.89 22.57 3.98
C LEU A 101 -2.26 23.74 4.75
N GLY A 102 -2.15 23.61 6.06
CA GLY A 102 -1.43 24.55 6.92
C GLY A 102 0.08 24.53 6.66
N TRP A 103 0.82 25.46 7.26
CA TRP A 103 2.28 25.58 7.07
C TRP A 103 3.05 24.29 7.36
N LEU A 104 2.63 23.55 8.40
CA LEU A 104 3.24 22.28 8.77
C LEU A 104 2.96 21.16 7.75
N GLN A 105 1.79 21.20 7.12
CA GLN A 105 1.41 20.26 6.06
C GLN A 105 2.26 20.49 4.81
N TRP A 106 2.52 21.76 4.45
CA TRP A 106 3.42 22.11 3.36
C TRP A 106 4.86 21.64 3.59
N LEU A 107 5.36 21.74 4.83
CA LEU A 107 6.65 21.16 5.22
C LEU A 107 6.66 19.64 5.05
N GLY A 108 5.60 18.95 5.50
CA GLY A 108 5.44 17.51 5.32
C GLY A 108 5.37 17.11 3.83
N THR A 109 4.58 17.83 3.03
CA THR A 109 4.48 17.64 1.58
C THR A 109 5.83 17.83 0.89
N ALA A 110 6.57 18.89 1.22
CA ALA A 110 7.90 19.13 0.68
C ALA A 110 8.87 17.99 1.04
N LEU A 111 8.85 17.52 2.28
CA LEU A 111 9.67 16.40 2.74
C LEU A 111 9.36 15.11 1.96
N VAL A 112 8.07 14.81 1.75
CA VAL A 112 7.62 13.64 0.98
C VAL A 112 8.08 13.74 -0.47
N ILE A 113 7.91 14.91 -1.11
CA ILE A 113 8.35 15.15 -2.49
C ILE A 113 9.86 14.95 -2.61
N VAL A 114 10.65 15.49 -1.69
CA VAL A 114 12.11 15.31 -1.66
C VAL A 114 12.47 13.83 -1.50
N GLY A 115 11.83 13.11 -0.58
CA GLY A 115 12.08 11.67 -0.37
C GLY A 115 11.77 10.82 -1.62
N VAL A 116 10.66 11.13 -2.31
CA VAL A 116 10.27 10.49 -3.58
C VAL A 116 11.26 10.81 -4.70
N LEU A 117 11.68 12.08 -4.83
CA LEU A 117 12.67 12.50 -5.81
C LEU A 117 14.02 11.80 -5.57
N LEU A 118 14.49 11.74 -4.33
CA LEU A 118 15.72 11.04 -3.98
C LEU A 118 15.65 9.55 -4.31
N THR A 119 14.56 8.86 -3.98
CA THR A 119 14.40 7.44 -4.32
C THR A 119 14.30 7.19 -5.83
N THR A 120 13.70 8.13 -6.56
CA THR A 120 13.58 8.05 -8.03
C THR A 120 14.93 8.31 -8.71
N LEU A 121 15.70 9.30 -8.23
CA LEU A 121 16.99 9.71 -8.80
C LEU A 121 18.16 8.82 -8.35
N SER A 122 18.12 8.26 -7.13
CA SER A 122 19.15 7.33 -6.63
C SER A 122 19.15 5.99 -7.36
N LYS A 123 18.07 5.66 -8.07
CA LYS A 123 18.08 4.53 -8.99
C LYS A 123 18.82 4.93 -10.26
N ARG A 124 20.16 4.99 -10.17
CA ARG A 124 21.04 5.07 -11.35
C ARG A 124 20.56 4.05 -12.38
N PRO A 125 20.54 4.38 -13.68
CA PRO A 125 20.39 3.37 -14.72
C PRO A 125 21.58 2.43 -14.54
N SER A 126 21.34 1.26 -13.95
CA SER A 126 22.26 0.14 -14.05
C SER A 126 22.39 -0.14 -15.53
N GLY A 127 23.50 0.31 -16.11
CA GLY A 127 23.84 0.09 -17.49
C GLY A 127 23.80 -1.41 -17.76
N GLN A 128 22.73 -1.86 -18.40
CA GLN A 128 22.70 -3.13 -19.12
C GLN A 128 23.11 -2.79 -20.55
N ASN A 129 24.42 -2.60 -20.73
CA ASN A 129 25.04 -2.58 -22.05
C ASN A 129 26.25 -3.51 -21.98
N ARG A 130 26.02 -4.78 -22.31
CA ARG A 130 26.87 -5.69 -23.08
C ARG A 130 26.30 -7.11 -23.03
#